data_AF-A0A6P1Y0B6-F1
#
_entry.id   AF-A0A6P1Y0B6-F1
#
_cell.length_a   1.000
_cell.length_b   1.000
_cell.length_c   1.000
_cell.angle_alpha   90.00
_cell.angle_beta   90.00
_cell.angle_gamma   90.00
#
_symmetry.space_group_name_H-M   'P 1'
#
loop_
_entity.id
_entity.type
_entity.pdbx_description
1 polymer ?
#
loop_
_entity_poly.entity_id
_entity_poly.type
_entity_poly.pdbx_seq_one_letter_code
_entity_poly.pdbx_strand_id
1 'polypeptide(L)'
;MKKMEHQYFGQLNLATTDDVDVIWEKEVQGIDTWLWLGKNVEPSTGILDLYAQFLENIDDKIKEARKALITYLKDDSYYIDFHIEECGLEDLPSDITEFVTKMKITNIGLWIESEGPHITMDFMIAPDESDEILCVKFGEDAKIISIDWES
;
A
#
# COMPACT_ATOMS: atom_id res chain seq x y z
N MET A 1 -2.96 26.69 -12.90
CA MET A 1 -2.68 25.40 -12.22
C MET A 1 -2.93 25.59 -10.75
N LYS A 2 -3.79 24.77 -10.15
CA LYS A 2 -4.07 24.83 -8.71
C LYS A 2 -2.90 24.14 -7.99
N LYS A 3 -2.34 24.79 -6.99
CA LYS A 3 -1.19 24.31 -6.22
C LYS A 3 -1.47 24.39 -4.73
N MET A 4 -0.81 23.53 -3.97
CA MET A 4 -0.88 23.49 -2.51
C MET A 4 0.53 23.25 -1.95
N GLU A 5 0.85 23.87 -0.81
CA GLU A 5 2.08 23.60 -0.08
C GLU A 5 1.76 22.76 1.16
N HIS A 6 2.59 21.76 1.45
CA HIS A 6 2.51 20.94 2.65
C HIS A 6 3.90 20.76 3.26
N GLN A 7 4.00 20.68 4.59
CA GLN A 7 5.30 20.56 5.26
C GLN A 7 6.06 19.29 4.85
N TYR A 8 5.35 18.17 4.72
CA TYR A 8 5.95 16.88 4.35
C TYR A 8 6.09 16.71 2.83
N PHE A 9 5.04 17.05 2.06
CA PHE A 9 4.98 16.78 0.62
C PHE A 9 5.54 17.91 -0.25
N GLY A 10 5.83 19.08 0.33
CA GLY A 10 6.25 20.26 -0.42
C GLY A 10 5.13 20.80 -1.30
N GLN A 11 5.49 21.26 -2.50
CA GLN A 11 4.54 21.81 -3.46
C GLN A 11 3.86 20.70 -4.26
N LEU A 12 2.54 20.58 -4.10
CA LEU A 12 1.68 19.68 -4.85
C LEU A 12 1.05 20.38 -6.06
N ASN A 13 1.01 19.70 -7.21
CA ASN A 13 0.28 20.14 -8.38
C ASN A 13 -1.08 19.44 -8.42
N LEU A 14 -2.17 20.19 -8.26
CA LEU A 14 -3.53 19.65 -8.18
C LEU A 14 -4.26 19.69 -9.52
N ALA A 15 -3.54 19.89 -10.63
CA ALA A 15 -4.11 19.83 -11.96
C ALA A 15 -4.17 18.37 -12.42
N THR A 16 -5.32 17.72 -12.22
CA THR A 16 -5.57 16.36 -12.69
C THR A 16 -6.09 16.38 -14.13
N THR A 17 -5.57 15.50 -14.99
CA THR A 17 -6.01 15.29 -16.37
C THR A 17 -6.86 14.04 -16.51
N ASP A 18 -6.54 13.01 -15.74
CA ASP A 18 -7.19 11.72 -15.77
C ASP A 18 -8.17 11.57 -14.60
N ASP A 19 -8.80 10.40 -14.47
CA ASP A 19 -9.73 10.13 -13.38
C ASP A 19 -9.01 10.05 -12.02
N VAL A 20 -7.74 9.62 -12.02
CA VAL A 20 -6.81 9.71 -10.89
C VAL A 20 -5.42 10.04 -11.42
N ASP A 21 -4.69 10.94 -10.76
CA ASP A 21 -3.32 11.31 -11.12
C ASP A 21 -2.37 11.23 -9.92
N VAL A 22 -1.10 10.88 -10.15
CA VAL A 22 -0.03 11.00 -9.16
C VAL A 22 0.36 12.47 -9.02
N ILE A 23 0.15 13.04 -7.83
CA ILE A 23 0.49 14.45 -7.54
C ILE A 23 1.76 14.60 -6.70
N TRP A 24 2.27 13.50 -6.15
CA TRP A 24 3.56 13.39 -5.48
C TRP A 24 4.04 11.95 -5.50
N GLU A 25 5.35 11.76 -5.67
CA GLU A 25 6.00 10.46 -5.65
C GLU A 25 7.37 10.56 -4.97
N LYS A 26 7.74 9.54 -4.21
CA LYS A 26 9.07 9.42 -3.61
C LYS A 26 9.31 8.00 -3.14
N GLU A 27 10.58 7.60 -3.11
CA GLU A 27 11.01 6.43 -2.35
C GLU A 27 11.09 6.79 -0.85
N VAL A 28 10.29 6.11 -0.01
CA VAL A 28 10.29 6.26 1.45
C VAL A 28 10.82 4.97 2.06
N GLN A 29 12.01 5.04 2.68
CA GLN A 29 12.70 3.87 3.25
C GLN A 29 12.90 2.69 2.26
N GLY A 30 13.13 2.99 0.97
CA GLY A 30 13.30 1.96 -0.06
C GLY A 30 11.98 1.42 -0.65
N ILE A 31 10.84 2.04 -0.33
CA ILE A 31 9.52 1.66 -0.83
C ILE A 31 8.98 2.78 -1.72
N ASP A 32 8.56 2.44 -2.94
CA ASP A 32 7.91 3.39 -3.83
C ASP A 32 6.60 3.87 -3.22
N THR A 33 6.47 5.18 -3.02
CA THR A 33 5.32 5.77 -2.34
C THR A 33 4.72 6.87 -3.21
N TRP A 34 3.43 6.75 -3.52
CA TRP A 34 2.71 7.66 -4.41
C TRP A 34 1.50 8.28 -3.71
N LEU A 35 1.28 9.57 -3.95
CA LEU A 35 0.08 10.29 -3.56
C LEU A 35 -0.80 10.47 -4.80
N TRP A 36 -1.92 9.75 -4.79
CA TRP A 36 -2.92 9.74 -5.83
C TRP A 36 -4.04 10.73 -5.52
N LEU A 37 -4.42 11.53 -6.51
CA LEU A 37 -5.54 12.46 -6.41
C LEU A 37 -6.59 12.13 -7.47
N GLY A 38 -7.78 11.78 -7.00
CA GLY A 38 -8.96 11.62 -7.84
C GLY A 38 -9.44 12.94 -8.43
N LYS A 39 -10.02 12.86 -9.62
CA LYS A 39 -10.56 14.00 -10.35
C LYS A 39 -11.69 14.67 -9.58
N ASN A 40 -11.70 16.00 -9.61
CA ASN A 40 -12.67 16.84 -8.90
C ASN A 40 -12.67 16.67 -7.37
N VAL A 41 -11.63 16.06 -6.80
CA VAL A 41 -11.42 15.98 -5.35
C VAL A 41 -10.43 17.05 -4.92
N GLU A 42 -10.67 17.66 -3.76
CA GLU A 42 -9.75 18.62 -3.18
C GLU A 42 -9.07 18.02 -1.94
N PRO A 43 -7.73 17.92 -1.92
CA PRO A 43 -7.04 17.47 -0.73
C PRO A 43 -7.17 18.51 0.39
N SER A 44 -7.38 18.04 1.61
CA SER A 44 -7.33 18.88 2.81
C SER A 44 -5.97 18.80 3.47
N THR A 45 -5.58 19.81 4.24
CA THR A 45 -4.34 19.72 5.03
C THR A 45 -4.40 18.57 6.04
N GLY A 46 -5.56 18.31 6.64
CA GLY A 46 -5.71 17.24 7.63
C GLY A 46 -5.47 15.83 7.07
N ILE A 47 -5.88 15.54 5.83
CA ILE A 47 -5.58 14.23 5.24
C ILE A 47 -4.10 14.10 4.88
N LEU A 48 -3.46 15.20 4.45
CA LEU A 48 -2.03 15.21 4.19
C LEU A 48 -1.21 15.05 5.48
N ASP A 49 -1.64 15.67 6.58
CA ASP A 49 -1.03 15.48 7.90
C ASP A 49 -1.14 14.01 8.34
N LEU A 50 -2.29 13.37 8.10
CA LEU A 50 -2.49 11.96 8.41
C LEU A 50 -1.55 11.06 7.60
N TYR A 51 -1.40 11.30 6.30
CA TYR A 51 -0.49 10.54 5.45
C TYR A 51 0.98 10.78 5.83
N ALA A 52 1.35 12.01 6.15
CA ALA A 52 2.69 12.30 6.67
C ALA A 52 2.95 11.53 7.97
N GLN A 53 2.00 11.53 8.91
CA GLN A 53 2.11 10.79 10.16
C GLN A 53 2.18 9.28 9.94
N PHE A 54 1.43 8.74 8.96
CA PHE A 54 1.51 7.33 8.60
C PHE A 54 2.91 6.95 8.11
N LEU A 55 3.48 7.75 7.19
CA LEU A 55 4.83 7.53 6.66
C LEU A 55 5.93 7.73 7.71
N GLU A 56 5.76 8.66 8.65
CA GLU A 56 6.68 8.84 9.78
C GLU A 56 6.69 7.63 10.74
N ASN A 57 5.57 6.90 10.83
CA ASN A 57 5.41 5.71 11.67
C ASN A 57 5.38 4.40 10.86
N ILE A 58 5.95 4.41 9.65
CA ILE A 58 5.84 3.32 8.68
C ILE A 58 6.34 1.98 9.23
N ASP A 59 7.43 1.95 10.01
CA ASP A 59 7.94 0.70 10.60
C ASP A 59 6.93 -0.02 11.49
N ASP A 60 6.14 0.74 12.24
CA ASP A 60 5.10 0.18 13.11
C ASP A 60 3.88 -0.24 12.28
N LYS A 61 3.56 0.48 11.21
CA LYS A 61 2.52 0.10 10.26
C LYS A 61 2.86 -1.15 9.45
N ILE A 62 4.13 -1.35 9.13
CA ILE A 62 4.62 -2.59 8.51
C ILE A 62 4.44 -3.78 9.46
N LYS A 63 4.76 -3.62 10.75
CA LYS A 63 4.54 -4.67 11.75
C LYS A 63 3.04 -4.99 11.91
N GLU A 64 2.20 -3.95 11.91
CA GLU A 64 0.74 -4.09 11.96
C GLU A 64 0.21 -4.87 10.75
N ALA A 65 0.59 -4.47 9.54
CA ALA A 65 0.22 -5.13 8.28
C ALA A 65 0.67 -6.59 8.23
N ARG A 66 1.94 -6.88 8.56
CA ARG A 66 2.46 -8.26 8.59
C ARG A 66 1.71 -9.14 9.57
N LYS A 67 1.32 -8.61 10.74
CA LYS A 67 0.49 -9.36 11.70
C LYS A 67 -0.91 -9.65 11.14
N ALA A 68 -1.50 -8.70 10.42
CA ALA A 68 -2.78 -8.90 9.77
C ALA A 68 -2.69 -9.94 8.64
N LEU A 69 -1.66 -9.88 7.80
CA LEU A 69 -1.38 -10.87 6.74
C LEU A 69 -1.22 -12.29 7.30
N ILE A 70 -0.48 -12.46 8.40
CA ILE A 70 -0.36 -13.77 9.07
C ILE A 70 -1.72 -14.29 9.54
N THR A 71 -2.64 -13.40 9.94
CA THR A 71 -3.99 -13.80 10.36
C THR A 71 -4.84 -14.17 9.16
N TYR A 72 -4.83 -13.33 8.12
CA TYR A 72 -5.50 -13.57 6.85
C TYR A 72 -5.10 -14.92 6.22
N LEU A 73 -3.80 -15.18 6.13
CA LEU A 73 -3.27 -16.41 5.52
C LEU A 73 -3.49 -17.69 6.37
N LYS A 74 -3.84 -17.53 7.66
CA LYS A 74 -4.27 -18.66 8.49
C LYS A 74 -5.71 -19.06 8.21
N ASP A 75 -6.53 -18.09 7.84
CA ASP A 75 -7.93 -18.33 7.46
C ASP A 75 -8.02 -18.84 6.02
N ASP A 76 -7.16 -18.33 5.12
CA ASP A 76 -7.05 -18.79 3.74
C ASP A 76 -5.59 -18.81 3.25
N SER A 77 -5.00 -20.01 3.13
CA SER A 77 -3.62 -20.19 2.68
C SER A 77 -3.45 -20.19 1.17
N TYR A 78 -4.52 -20.01 0.38
CA TYR A 78 -4.48 -20.26 -1.05
C TYR A 78 -3.46 -19.38 -1.80
N TYR A 79 -3.21 -18.15 -1.34
CA TYR A 79 -2.14 -17.31 -1.89
C TYR A 79 -0.75 -17.98 -1.77
N ILE A 80 -0.47 -18.69 -0.67
CA ILE A 80 0.79 -19.43 -0.48
C ILE A 80 0.84 -20.63 -1.43
N ASP A 81 -0.24 -21.42 -1.44
CA ASP A 81 -0.34 -22.64 -2.25
C ASP A 81 -0.22 -22.31 -3.75
N PHE A 82 -0.86 -21.22 -4.21
CA PHE A 82 -0.74 -20.70 -5.57
C PHE A 82 0.71 -20.41 -5.96
N HIS A 83 1.48 -19.72 -5.11
CA HIS A 83 2.88 -19.40 -5.43
C HIS A 83 3.78 -20.65 -5.46
N ILE A 84 3.56 -21.59 -4.55
CA ILE A 84 4.36 -22.83 -4.51
C ILE A 84 4.02 -23.74 -5.70
N GLU A 85 2.73 -23.96 -5.96
CA GLU A 85 2.26 -24.96 -6.91
C GLU A 85 2.08 -24.41 -8.34
N GLU A 86 1.43 -23.26 -8.48
CA GLU A 86 1.04 -22.71 -9.79
C GLU A 86 2.14 -21.81 -10.37
N CYS A 87 2.82 -21.01 -9.54
CA CYS A 87 4.00 -20.25 -9.97
C CYS A 87 5.30 -21.08 -9.97
N GLY A 88 5.26 -22.32 -9.45
CA GLY A 88 6.40 -23.23 -9.42
C GLY A 88 7.53 -22.80 -8.49
N LEU A 89 7.24 -22.02 -7.46
CA LEU A 89 8.22 -21.50 -6.50
C LEU A 89 8.38 -22.46 -5.30
N GLU A 90 8.76 -23.71 -5.58
CA GLU A 90 8.83 -24.81 -4.60
C GLU A 90 9.76 -24.56 -3.40
N ASP A 91 10.73 -23.65 -3.54
CA ASP A 91 11.67 -23.26 -2.48
C ASP A 91 11.07 -22.25 -1.46
N LEU A 92 9.85 -21.75 -1.70
CA LEU A 92 9.15 -20.89 -0.75
C LEU A 92 8.70 -21.67 0.49
N PRO A 93 8.72 -21.02 1.67
CA PRO A 93 8.30 -21.68 2.89
C PRO A 93 6.78 -21.82 2.93
N SER A 94 6.27 -22.97 3.35
CA SER A 94 4.85 -23.16 3.63
C SER A 94 4.42 -22.68 5.03
N ASP A 95 5.37 -22.39 5.92
CA ASP A 95 5.06 -21.71 7.18
C ASP A 95 4.64 -20.26 6.91
N ILE A 96 3.42 -19.90 7.33
CA ILE A 96 2.82 -18.59 7.08
C ILE A 96 3.70 -17.44 7.61
N THR A 97 4.33 -17.61 8.77
CA THR A 97 5.12 -16.53 9.38
C THR A 97 6.43 -16.32 8.62
N GLU A 98 7.09 -17.40 8.23
CA GLU A 98 8.27 -17.34 7.38
C GLU A 98 7.94 -16.78 6.00
N PHE A 99 6.83 -17.22 5.39
CA PHE A 99 6.36 -16.73 4.09
C PHE A 99 6.12 -15.23 4.13
N VAL A 100 5.33 -14.75 5.09
CA VAL A 100 5.06 -13.31 5.25
C VAL A 100 6.36 -12.55 5.46
N THR A 101 7.31 -13.07 6.25
CA THR A 101 8.61 -12.41 6.47
C THR A 101 9.42 -12.23 5.18
N LYS A 102 9.29 -13.14 4.21
CA LYS A 102 9.95 -13.04 2.89
C LYS A 102 9.23 -12.11 1.92
N MET A 103 7.97 -11.75 2.17
CA MET A 103 7.26 -10.77 1.33
C MET A 103 7.92 -9.39 1.40
N LYS A 104 8.07 -8.77 0.23
CA LYS A 104 8.56 -7.41 0.06
C LYS A 104 7.37 -6.46 -0.03
N ILE A 105 7.55 -5.25 0.47
CA ILE A 105 6.60 -4.16 0.22
C ILE A 105 7.06 -3.49 -1.06
N THR A 106 6.23 -3.47 -2.07
CA THR A 106 6.57 -2.96 -3.40
C THR A 106 6.02 -1.56 -3.64
N ASN A 107 4.87 -1.24 -3.03
CA ASN A 107 4.27 0.09 -3.16
C ASN A 107 3.51 0.51 -1.89
N ILE A 108 3.46 1.82 -1.66
CA ILE A 108 2.50 2.47 -0.77
C ILE A 108 1.73 3.53 -1.55
N GLY A 109 0.41 3.34 -1.68
CA GLY A 109 -0.49 4.30 -2.28
C GLY A 109 -1.20 5.14 -1.22
N LEU A 110 -1.11 6.45 -1.32
CA LEU A 110 -1.87 7.40 -0.51
C LEU A 110 -2.98 7.97 -1.39
N TRP A 111 -4.24 7.60 -1.15
CA TRP A 111 -5.33 7.88 -2.08
C TRP A 111 -6.23 9.00 -1.59
N ILE A 112 -6.51 10.00 -2.42
CA ILE A 112 -7.47 11.07 -2.13
C ILE A 112 -8.51 11.08 -3.25
N GLU A 113 -9.60 10.34 -3.08
CA GLU A 113 -10.62 10.14 -4.11
C GLU A 113 -12.06 10.20 -3.58
N SER A 114 -13.04 10.09 -4.48
CA SER A 114 -14.46 10.28 -4.15
C SER A 114 -15.04 9.22 -3.22
N GLU A 115 -14.49 8.01 -3.23
CA GLU A 115 -14.91 6.92 -2.36
C GLU A 115 -14.42 7.07 -0.92
N GLY A 116 -13.47 7.98 -0.71
CA GLY A 116 -12.89 8.32 0.57
C GLY A 116 -11.38 8.10 0.59
N PRO A 117 -10.65 8.91 1.37
CA PRO A 117 -9.23 8.71 1.54
C PRO A 117 -8.89 7.38 2.20
N HIS A 118 -7.85 6.73 1.68
CA HIS A 118 -7.32 5.48 2.20
C HIS A 118 -5.85 5.32 1.82
N ILE A 119 -5.20 4.32 2.42
CA ILE A 119 -3.81 3.99 2.16
C ILE A 119 -3.73 2.53 1.75
N THR A 120 -2.96 2.21 0.71
CA THR A 120 -2.64 0.85 0.31
C THR A 120 -1.18 0.54 0.64
N MET A 121 -0.90 -0.69 1.03
CA MET A 121 0.45 -1.20 1.19
C MET A 121 0.52 -2.57 0.53
N ASP A 122 1.29 -2.64 -0.55
CA ASP A 122 1.29 -3.79 -1.45
C ASP A 122 2.42 -4.73 -1.04
N PHE A 123 2.05 -5.98 -0.71
CA PHE A 123 3.00 -7.02 -0.35
C PHE A 123 3.07 -8.06 -1.46
N MET A 124 4.28 -8.37 -1.91
CA MET A 124 4.54 -9.38 -2.93
C MET A 124 5.57 -10.39 -2.43
N ILE A 125 5.35 -11.66 -2.74
CA ILE A 125 6.38 -12.69 -2.65
C ILE A 125 7.05 -12.83 -4.02
N ALA A 126 8.39 -12.87 -4.05
CA ALA A 126 9.17 -13.00 -5.29
C ALA A 126 8.66 -12.11 -6.46
N PRO A 127 8.64 -10.76 -6.31
CA PRO A 127 8.03 -9.85 -7.29
C PRO A 127 8.68 -9.85 -8.69
N ASP A 128 9.82 -10.52 -8.86
CA ASP A 128 10.46 -10.72 -10.16
C ASP A 128 9.85 -11.91 -10.94
N GLU A 129 9.07 -12.76 -10.26
CA GLU A 129 8.53 -14.04 -10.77
C GLU A 129 6.98 -14.08 -10.79
N SER A 130 6.31 -13.18 -10.05
CA SER A 130 4.85 -13.11 -9.90
C SER A 130 4.40 -11.66 -9.78
N ASP A 131 3.24 -11.32 -10.36
CA ASP A 131 2.55 -10.04 -10.22
C ASP A 131 1.47 -10.06 -9.13
N GLU A 132 1.30 -11.18 -8.42
CA GLU A 132 0.27 -11.33 -7.40
C GLU A 132 0.59 -10.51 -6.13
N ILE A 133 -0.38 -9.71 -5.69
CA ILE A 133 -0.25 -8.77 -4.57
C ILE A 133 -1.24 -9.13 -3.46
N LEU A 134 -0.79 -9.10 -2.21
CA LEU A 134 -1.69 -8.88 -1.07
C LEU A 134 -1.66 -7.42 -0.67
N CYS A 135 -2.71 -6.70 -1.01
CA CYS A 135 -2.88 -5.27 -0.75
C CYS A 135 -3.53 -5.08 0.62
N VAL A 136 -2.77 -4.53 1.57
CA VAL A 136 -3.29 -4.17 2.90
C VAL A 136 -3.83 -2.74 2.86
N LYS A 137 -5.14 -2.58 3.04
CA LYS A 137 -5.80 -1.28 2.99
C LYS A 137 -6.02 -0.71 4.38
N PHE A 138 -5.66 0.55 4.57
CA PHE A 138 -5.91 1.33 5.79
C PHE A 138 -6.91 2.47 5.49
N GLY A 139 -7.87 2.66 6.39
CA GLY A 139 -8.85 3.76 6.27
C GLY A 139 -8.34 5.11 6.80
N GLU A 140 -9.25 6.08 6.87
CA GLU A 140 -8.98 7.44 7.36
C GLU A 140 -8.53 7.55 8.82
N ASP A 141 -8.58 6.47 9.61
CA ASP A 141 -8.05 6.42 10.97
C ASP A 141 -6.72 5.64 11.05
N ALA A 142 -6.10 5.39 9.90
CA ALA A 142 -4.90 4.59 9.72
C ALA A 142 -5.01 3.17 10.30
N LYS A 143 -6.23 2.60 10.41
CA LYS A 143 -6.44 1.20 10.76
C LYS A 143 -6.71 0.36 9.53
N ILE A 144 -6.30 -0.90 9.61
CA ILE A 144 -6.56 -1.89 8.55
C ILE A 144 -8.07 -2.12 8.41
N ILE A 145 -8.57 -2.02 7.18
CA ILE A 145 -9.98 -2.22 6.82
C ILE A 145 -10.20 -3.44 5.93
N SER A 146 -9.23 -3.79 5.09
CA SER A 146 -9.26 -4.99 4.25
C SER A 146 -7.86 -5.48 3.89
N ILE A 147 -7.80 -6.73 3.44
CA ILE A 147 -6.68 -7.32 2.73
C ILE A 147 -7.29 -7.94 1.48
N ASP A 148 -6.84 -7.47 0.33
CA ASP A 148 -7.34 -7.89 -0.96
C ASP A 148 -6.21 -8.55 -1.76
N TRP A 149 -6.51 -9.69 -2.38
CA TRP A 149 -5.62 -10.30 -3.35
C TRP A 149 -5.89 -9.66 -4.73
N GLU A 150 -4.85 -9.07 -5.31
CA GLU A 150 -4.88 -8.33 -6.58
C GLU A 150 -3.83 -8.90 -7.56
N SER A 151 -4.10 -8.80 -8.87
CA SER A 151 -3.23 -9.22 -9.99
C SER A 151 -3.33 -8.22 -11.14
#